data_AF-A0A2U2S564-F1
#
_entry.id   AF-A0A2U2S564-F1
#
_cell.length_a   1.000
_cell.length_b   1.000
_cell.length_c   1.000
_cell.angle_alpha   90.00
_cell.angle_beta   90.00
_cell.angle_gamma   90.00
#
_symmetry.space_group_name_H-M   'P 1'
#
loop_
_entity.id
_entity.type
_entity.pdbx_description
1 polymer ?
#
loop_
_entity_poly.entity_id
_entity_poly.type
_entity_poly.pdbx_seq_one_letter_code
_entity_poly.pdbx_strand_id
1 'polypeptide(L)'
;MHHSRCPLFYAVLLTVLALATVSTWPLTTLAVNLSFNGDFELFDPYVENGQAQFWREFPERQGRGWTVRVLSGADRLHFMDSDTFGRFLQTYYNVGYLNYHLEGEKAQAFASQYPFSFVFSQTVTVESGVDYVFGGKVVTFWKGPGGEVDHSKIYKRIGVDPAGGSDPLAESVIWSEWDGRDNEWLSPTLAVTAQASRATLFIHVENRGSNVGVQYLNTGYLDSFHFERAPIVTLDTPTHAPPGTLWVSWSATLPDPSYWSLWGYDVQLCVNDGDWQTIQQVSRPGGQAQSTILQLQPNATYTLRVRAWQQRKPDGDPTIPALPSVWVERRIRVAEGGNPGSYNLFLPVISQSPPPTPTPTCEPTVPPSPTPSPEPITSPTPSTNAFRLATVRMLSITENGGCEGNHHVFLSVIDRAGNPLFGPVIGDPPANNFRVTSGDKNEPFFNYGIKTAEIALYSSGTRLRVIENPAGTPVTSEQTPLLSTNTWEIPVEWLVEAGYCPDVNHCSGLLCQGHYSYWVVFQAQ
;
A
#
# COMPACT_ATOMS: atom_id res chain seq x y z
N MET A 1 25.79 -14.29 -92.25
CA MET A 1 26.54 -13.37 -91.36
C MET A 1 26.29 -13.84 -89.93
N HIS A 2 27.12 -14.73 -89.41
CA HIS A 2 28.32 -14.46 -88.60
C HIS A 2 28.06 -13.80 -87.24
N HIS A 3 28.35 -14.60 -86.20
CA HIS A 3 29.01 -14.25 -84.93
C HIS A 3 28.23 -13.40 -83.91
N SER A 4 28.42 -13.49 -82.59
CA SER A 4 29.10 -14.38 -81.64
C SER A 4 29.05 -13.66 -80.28
N ARG A 5 29.00 -14.43 -79.18
CA ARG A 5 29.56 -14.15 -77.82
C ARG A 5 28.80 -13.23 -76.82
N CYS A 6 28.30 -13.89 -75.76
CA CYS A 6 28.54 -13.72 -74.31
C CYS A 6 29.78 -12.86 -73.88
N PRO A 7 29.99 -12.49 -72.58
CA PRO A 7 29.16 -12.64 -71.37
C PRO A 7 29.24 -11.45 -70.35
N LEU A 8 28.72 -11.66 -69.13
CA LEU A 8 29.04 -11.00 -67.85
C LEU A 8 28.50 -9.57 -67.61
N PHE A 9 27.49 -9.45 -66.73
CA PHE A 9 27.59 -8.62 -65.51
C PHE A 9 26.64 -9.16 -64.44
N TYR A 10 27.22 -9.93 -63.51
CA TYR A 10 26.69 -10.21 -62.19
C TYR A 10 26.93 -8.96 -61.33
N ALA A 11 25.88 -8.29 -60.86
CA ALA A 11 26.00 -7.33 -59.77
C ALA A 11 24.65 -7.14 -59.07
N VAL A 12 24.45 -7.93 -58.02
CA VAL A 12 23.85 -7.52 -56.73
C VAL A 12 22.59 -6.65 -56.82
N LEU A 13 21.42 -7.31 -56.78
CA LEU A 13 20.22 -6.71 -56.17
C LEU A 13 19.59 -7.70 -55.19
N LEU A 14 20.41 -8.11 -54.22
CA LEU A 14 19.98 -8.65 -52.93
C LEU A 14 19.96 -7.46 -51.99
N THR A 15 18.80 -6.81 -51.84
CA THR A 15 18.68 -5.61 -50.99
C THR A 15 17.34 -5.62 -50.27
N VAL A 16 17.39 -6.11 -49.03
CA VAL A 16 16.50 -5.78 -47.90
C VAL A 16 15.05 -6.25 -48.01
N LEU A 17 14.85 -7.57 -48.00
CA LEU A 17 13.79 -8.15 -47.16
C LEU A 17 14.43 -8.53 -45.83
N ALA A 18 14.88 -7.53 -45.08
CA ALA A 18 15.15 -7.72 -43.66
C ALA A 18 13.80 -7.98 -43.02
N LEU A 19 13.55 -9.25 -42.68
CA LEU A 19 12.55 -9.67 -41.72
C LEU A 19 12.59 -8.69 -40.55
N ALA A 20 11.66 -7.73 -40.53
CA ALA A 20 11.28 -7.08 -39.31
C ALA A 20 10.53 -8.13 -38.50
N THR A 21 11.27 -9.09 -37.93
CA THR A 21 10.87 -9.73 -36.70
C THR A 21 10.82 -8.60 -35.68
N VAL A 22 9.67 -7.90 -35.65
CA VAL A 22 9.26 -7.14 -34.49
C VAL A 22 9.28 -8.19 -33.39
N SER A 23 10.39 -8.21 -32.67
CA SER A 23 10.49 -8.97 -31.45
C SER A 23 9.45 -8.32 -30.55
N THR A 24 8.28 -8.94 -30.49
CA THR A 24 7.32 -8.73 -29.43
C THR A 24 7.99 -9.30 -28.19
N TRP A 25 9.00 -8.58 -27.69
CA TRP A 25 9.39 -8.73 -26.31
C TRP A 25 8.09 -8.55 -25.55
N PRO A 26 7.62 -9.56 -24.80
CA PRO A 26 6.52 -9.32 -23.89
C PRO A 26 7.02 -8.17 -23.01
N LEU A 27 6.43 -6.99 -23.19
CA LEU A 27 6.57 -5.93 -22.20
C LEU A 27 6.06 -6.60 -20.94
N THR A 28 6.99 -7.03 -20.10
CA THR A 28 6.70 -7.50 -18.76
C THR A 28 6.10 -6.29 -18.09
N THR A 29 4.77 -6.22 -18.12
CA THR A 29 3.99 -5.16 -17.51
C THR A 29 4.38 -5.19 -16.04
N LEU A 30 5.15 -4.19 -15.61
CA LEU A 30 5.43 -3.95 -14.21
C LEU A 30 4.10 -3.91 -13.45
N ALA A 31 4.14 -4.16 -12.14
CA ALA A 31 3.00 -3.92 -11.26
C ALA A 31 2.65 -2.42 -11.26
N VAL A 32 1.89 -1.99 -12.25
CA VAL A 32 1.44 -0.62 -12.42
C VAL A 32 0.00 -0.55 -11.93
N ASN A 33 -0.25 0.36 -10.99
CA ASN A 33 -1.60 0.76 -10.67
C ASN A 33 -2.33 1.22 -11.94
N LEU A 34 -3.37 0.50 -12.33
CA LEU A 34 -4.13 0.78 -13.54
C LEU A 34 -5.17 1.88 -13.34
N SER A 35 -5.52 2.23 -12.10
CA SER A 35 -6.34 3.39 -11.84
C SER A 35 -5.54 4.67 -12.11
N PHE A 36 -6.14 5.62 -12.81
CA PHE A 36 -5.54 6.94 -13.02
C PHE A 36 -5.90 7.84 -11.85
N ASN A 37 -4.91 8.51 -11.24
CA ASN A 37 -5.14 9.49 -10.17
C ASN A 37 -6.01 8.92 -9.04
N GLY A 38 -5.71 7.69 -8.61
CA GLY A 38 -6.42 7.04 -7.51
C GLY A 38 -5.96 7.55 -6.13
N ASP A 39 -4.77 8.13 -6.07
CA ASP A 39 -4.23 8.94 -4.97
C ASP A 39 -4.95 10.29 -4.81
N PHE A 40 -5.77 10.71 -5.77
CA PHE A 40 -6.49 11.99 -5.74
C PHE A 40 -5.58 13.21 -5.59
N GLU A 41 -4.47 13.26 -6.32
CA GLU A 41 -3.54 14.40 -6.33
C GLU A 41 -3.87 15.46 -7.38
N LEU A 42 -4.55 15.04 -8.45
CA LEU A 42 -4.95 15.90 -9.56
C LEU A 42 -6.46 16.09 -9.56
N PHE A 43 -6.90 17.31 -9.82
CA PHE A 43 -8.32 17.65 -9.80
C PHE A 43 -8.73 18.44 -11.05
N ASP A 44 -9.96 18.17 -11.48
CA ASP A 44 -10.65 18.96 -12.49
C ASP A 44 -11.84 19.69 -11.83
N PRO A 45 -12.33 20.80 -12.40
CA PRO A 45 -13.55 21.45 -11.90
C PRO A 45 -14.72 20.46 -11.86
N TYR A 46 -15.49 20.45 -10.78
CA TYR A 46 -16.75 19.73 -10.75
C TYR A 46 -17.77 20.47 -11.60
N VAL A 47 -18.28 19.80 -12.65
CA VAL A 47 -19.18 20.40 -13.63
C VAL A 47 -20.52 19.70 -13.58
N GLU A 48 -21.57 20.47 -13.28
CA GLU A 48 -22.96 20.01 -13.35
C GLU A 48 -23.70 20.84 -14.41
N ASN A 49 -24.45 20.18 -15.30
CA ASN A 49 -25.16 20.82 -16.42
C ASN A 49 -24.27 21.73 -17.28
N GLY A 50 -23.00 21.37 -17.45
CA GLY A 50 -22.02 22.13 -18.24
C GLY A 50 -21.50 23.40 -17.57
N GLN A 51 -21.78 23.63 -16.29
CA GLN A 51 -21.27 24.75 -15.50
C GLN A 51 -20.40 24.26 -14.34
N ALA A 52 -19.25 24.90 -14.15
CA ALA A 52 -18.42 24.66 -12.97
C ALA A 52 -19.16 25.09 -11.70
N GLN A 53 -19.15 24.24 -10.68
CA GLN A 53 -19.86 24.47 -9.43
C GLN A 53 -18.96 25.17 -8.39
N PHE A 54 -19.61 25.91 -7.50
CA PHE A 54 -18.96 26.65 -6.41
C PHE A 54 -19.81 26.55 -5.15
N TRP A 55 -19.16 26.34 -4.02
CA TRP A 55 -19.79 26.42 -2.71
C TRP A 55 -19.27 27.61 -1.93
N ARG A 56 -20.08 28.67 -1.84
CA ARG A 56 -19.74 29.92 -1.13
C ARG A 56 -18.38 30.48 -1.56
N GLU A 57 -18.19 30.62 -2.88
CA GLU A 57 -16.97 31.12 -3.56
C GLU A 57 -15.82 30.10 -3.66
N PHE A 58 -15.88 28.97 -2.95
CA PHE A 58 -14.87 27.92 -3.10
C PHE A 58 -15.19 27.04 -4.31
N PRO A 59 -14.23 26.86 -5.24
CA PRO A 59 -14.46 26.05 -6.44
C PRO A 59 -14.63 24.58 -6.06
N GLU A 60 -15.70 23.97 -6.55
CA GLU A 60 -15.88 22.53 -6.40
C GLU A 60 -15.03 21.76 -7.41
N ARG A 61 -14.52 20.61 -6.98
CA ARG A 61 -13.51 19.83 -7.67
C ARG A 61 -13.75 18.35 -7.51
N GLN A 62 -13.49 17.61 -8.59
CA GLN A 62 -13.47 16.15 -8.59
C GLN A 62 -12.09 15.64 -9.00
N GLY A 63 -11.70 14.47 -8.51
CA GLY A 63 -10.47 13.80 -8.93
C GLY A 63 -10.40 13.68 -10.44
N ARG A 64 -9.29 14.12 -11.04
CA ARG A 64 -9.04 14.01 -12.48
C ARG A 64 -9.17 12.56 -12.94
N GLY A 65 -9.85 12.35 -14.05
CA GLY A 65 -10.09 11.00 -14.60
C GLY A 65 -11.15 10.18 -13.85
N TRP A 66 -11.75 10.72 -12.78
CA TRP A 66 -12.93 10.16 -12.14
C TRP A 66 -14.18 10.94 -12.57
N THR A 67 -15.31 10.24 -12.66
CA THR A 67 -16.62 10.84 -12.90
C THR A 67 -17.49 10.65 -11.67
N VAL A 68 -18.07 11.76 -11.18
CA VAL A 68 -19.01 11.74 -10.06
C VAL A 68 -20.44 11.67 -10.57
N ARG A 69 -21.23 10.73 -10.05
CA ARG A 69 -22.68 10.66 -10.25
C ARG A 69 -23.38 10.75 -8.90
N VAL A 70 -24.13 11.81 -8.67
CA VAL A 70 -24.98 11.94 -7.49
C VAL A 70 -26.27 11.16 -7.72
N LEU A 71 -26.57 10.21 -6.85
CA LEU A 71 -27.76 9.36 -6.90
C LEU A 71 -28.92 10.00 -6.11
N SER A 72 -28.61 10.69 -5.02
CA SER A 72 -29.56 11.52 -4.26
C SER A 72 -28.85 12.67 -3.52
N GLY A 73 -29.55 13.79 -3.34
CA GLY A 73 -29.02 14.98 -2.63
C GLY A 73 -28.15 15.92 -3.47
N ALA A 74 -28.33 15.95 -4.80
CA ALA A 74 -27.48 16.68 -5.75
C ALA A 74 -27.30 18.17 -5.43
N ASP A 75 -28.35 18.89 -5.02
CA ASP A 75 -28.29 20.33 -4.75
C ASP A 75 -27.57 20.70 -3.44
N ARG A 76 -27.06 19.71 -2.69
CA ARG A 76 -26.60 19.88 -1.29
C ARG A 76 -25.34 19.09 -0.97
N LEU A 77 -24.73 18.46 -1.97
CA LEU A 77 -23.52 17.69 -1.84
C LEU A 77 -22.41 18.42 -2.58
N HIS A 78 -21.30 18.65 -1.89
CA HIS A 78 -20.21 19.46 -2.39
C HIS A 78 -18.94 18.62 -2.44
N PHE A 79 -18.15 18.77 -3.50
CA PHE A 79 -16.90 18.05 -3.72
C PHE A 79 -15.74 19.02 -3.86
N MET A 80 -14.62 18.77 -3.18
CA MET A 80 -13.43 19.62 -3.22
C MET A 80 -12.17 18.77 -3.05
N ASP A 81 -11.00 19.30 -3.40
CA ASP A 81 -9.76 18.78 -2.84
C ASP A 81 -9.63 19.14 -1.36
N SER A 82 -8.93 18.32 -0.58
CA SER A 82 -8.82 18.43 0.87
C SER A 82 -8.22 19.76 1.35
N ASP A 83 -7.26 20.37 0.63
CA ASP A 83 -6.72 21.71 0.92
C ASP A 83 -7.79 22.79 0.74
N THR A 84 -8.47 22.80 -0.41
CA THR A 84 -9.58 23.73 -0.68
C THR A 84 -10.69 23.58 0.37
N PHE A 85 -11.02 22.35 0.74
CA PHE A 85 -12.02 22.06 1.76
C PHE A 85 -11.59 22.51 3.17
N GLY A 86 -10.32 22.30 3.53
CA GLY A 86 -9.76 22.78 4.80
C GLY A 86 -9.87 24.30 4.95
N ARG A 87 -9.58 25.06 3.88
CA ARG A 87 -9.76 26.53 3.85
C ARG A 87 -11.23 26.94 3.94
N PHE A 88 -12.12 26.19 3.29
CA PHE A 88 -13.57 26.39 3.40
C PHE A 88 -14.05 26.23 4.85
N LEU A 89 -13.65 25.13 5.51
CA LEU A 89 -14.01 24.87 6.91
C LEU A 89 -13.48 25.95 7.85
N GLN A 90 -12.24 26.39 7.65
CA GLN A 90 -11.65 27.49 8.40
C GLN A 90 -12.46 28.79 8.24
N THR A 91 -12.87 29.11 7.02
CA THR A 91 -13.58 30.36 6.70
C THR A 91 -15.00 30.38 7.24
N TYR A 92 -15.77 29.28 7.07
CA TYR A 92 -17.21 29.29 7.36
C TYR A 92 -17.62 28.60 8.66
N TYR A 93 -16.78 27.71 9.19
CA TYR A 93 -17.08 26.97 10.43
C TYR A 93 -16.11 27.29 11.57
N ASN A 94 -15.12 28.16 11.34
CA ASN A 94 -14.09 28.53 12.32
C ASN A 94 -13.40 27.29 12.93
N VAL A 95 -13.24 26.24 12.12
CA VAL A 95 -12.47 25.04 12.46
C VAL A 95 -11.01 25.32 12.08
N GLY A 96 -10.05 24.71 12.79
CA GLY A 96 -8.65 24.76 12.35
C GLY A 96 -8.51 24.29 10.90
N TYR A 97 -7.53 24.83 10.17
CA TYR A 97 -7.23 24.35 8.82
C TYR A 97 -6.97 22.84 8.85
N LEU A 98 -7.72 22.10 8.04
CA LEU A 98 -7.71 20.64 8.01
C LEU A 98 -7.54 20.15 6.58
N ASN A 99 -6.30 19.83 6.20
CA ASN A 99 -5.99 19.08 4.99
C ASN A 99 -5.88 17.59 5.37
N TYR A 100 -6.98 16.85 5.32
CA TYR A 100 -7.02 15.45 5.76
C TYR A 100 -6.74 14.51 4.58
N HIS A 101 -5.58 13.86 4.57
CA HIS A 101 -5.12 12.90 3.58
C HIS A 101 -4.17 11.88 4.24
N LEU A 102 -3.88 10.79 3.53
CA LEU A 102 -2.95 9.71 3.92
C LEU A 102 -1.74 9.68 3.00
N GLU A 103 -1.94 9.80 1.69
CA GLU A 103 -0.87 9.87 0.70
C GLU A 103 -0.77 11.26 0.10
N GLY A 104 0.37 11.54 -0.52
CA GLY A 104 0.67 12.77 -1.23
C GLY A 104 0.31 14.05 -0.47
N GLU A 105 -0.28 15.02 -1.16
CA GLU A 105 -0.61 16.34 -0.63
C GLU A 105 -2.13 16.54 -0.48
N LYS A 106 -2.94 15.70 -1.12
CA LYS A 106 -4.38 15.92 -1.25
C LYS A 106 -5.18 14.63 -1.20
N ALA A 107 -6.44 14.78 -0.81
CA ALA A 107 -7.47 13.76 -0.93
C ALA A 107 -8.74 14.37 -1.55
N GLN A 108 -9.64 13.53 -2.04
CA GLN A 108 -10.97 13.98 -2.45
C GLN A 108 -11.87 14.13 -1.24
N ALA A 109 -12.21 15.38 -0.89
CA ALA A 109 -13.19 15.68 0.15
C ALA A 109 -14.60 15.76 -0.43
N PHE A 110 -15.60 15.40 0.39
CA PHE A 110 -17.01 15.64 0.13
C PHE A 110 -17.74 16.07 1.41
N ALA A 111 -18.78 16.89 1.26
CA ALA A 111 -19.56 17.35 2.40
C ALA A 111 -21.03 17.64 2.10
N SER A 112 -21.89 17.43 3.10
CA SER A 112 -23.31 17.82 3.06
C SER A 112 -23.90 17.95 4.46
N GLN A 113 -24.92 18.80 4.60
CA GLN A 113 -25.76 18.82 5.82
C GLN A 113 -26.86 17.75 5.78
N TYR A 114 -27.15 17.17 4.62
CA TYR A 114 -28.36 16.38 4.35
C TYR A 114 -28.01 14.91 4.09
N PRO A 115 -29.02 14.00 4.08
CA PRO A 115 -28.84 12.68 3.50
C PRO A 115 -28.40 12.79 2.02
N PHE A 116 -27.52 11.90 1.59
CA PHE A 116 -26.98 11.89 0.23
C PHE A 116 -26.57 10.48 -0.20
N SER A 117 -26.42 10.28 -1.51
CA SER A 117 -25.79 9.10 -2.08
C SER A 117 -25.10 9.50 -3.37
N PHE A 118 -23.85 9.09 -3.55
CA PHE A 118 -23.08 9.35 -4.77
C PHE A 118 -22.13 8.21 -5.10
N VAL A 119 -21.71 8.17 -6.36
CA VAL A 119 -20.71 7.24 -6.85
C VAL A 119 -19.62 7.97 -7.61
N PHE A 120 -18.35 7.74 -7.26
CA PHE A 120 -17.21 8.02 -8.13
C PHE A 120 -16.98 6.81 -9.03
N SER A 121 -16.69 7.04 -10.30
CA SER A 121 -16.42 5.97 -11.26
C SER A 121 -15.24 6.28 -12.17
N GLN A 122 -14.51 5.23 -12.55
CA GLN A 122 -13.42 5.30 -13.52
C GLN A 122 -13.38 4.02 -14.35
N THR A 123 -13.24 4.15 -15.67
CA THR A 123 -13.06 2.99 -16.56
C THR A 123 -11.60 2.84 -16.93
N VAL A 124 -11.06 1.64 -16.77
CA VAL A 124 -9.65 1.31 -16.98
C VAL A 124 -9.50 0.17 -17.99
N THR A 125 -8.33 0.10 -18.64
CA THR A 125 -8.01 -0.99 -19.57
C THR A 125 -7.44 -2.17 -18.78
N VAL A 126 -7.91 -3.38 -19.10
CA VAL A 126 -7.49 -4.63 -18.44
C VAL A 126 -7.33 -5.76 -19.45
N GLU A 127 -6.72 -6.86 -19.02
CA GLU A 127 -6.67 -8.12 -19.76
C GLU A 127 -7.85 -9.02 -19.38
N SER A 128 -8.64 -9.42 -20.38
CA SER A 128 -9.76 -10.34 -20.15
C SER A 128 -9.27 -11.67 -19.58
N GLY A 129 -9.95 -12.18 -18.56
CA GLY A 129 -9.62 -13.42 -17.85
C GLY A 129 -8.51 -13.28 -16.81
N VAL A 130 -7.97 -12.08 -16.58
CA VAL A 130 -6.98 -11.83 -15.52
C VAL A 130 -7.67 -11.36 -14.24
N ASP A 131 -7.14 -11.79 -13.10
CA ASP A 131 -7.62 -11.37 -11.78
C ASP A 131 -7.01 -10.01 -11.40
N TYR A 132 -7.88 -9.12 -10.97
CA TYR A 132 -7.55 -7.78 -10.49
C TYR A 132 -8.14 -7.54 -9.11
N VAL A 133 -7.60 -6.54 -8.42
CA VAL A 133 -8.03 -6.13 -7.10
C VAL A 133 -8.12 -4.61 -7.03
N PHE A 134 -9.28 -4.14 -6.59
CA PHE A 134 -9.57 -2.74 -6.32
C PHE A 134 -9.56 -2.51 -4.82
N GLY A 135 -8.89 -1.46 -4.37
CA GLY A 135 -8.89 -1.07 -2.96
C GLY A 135 -8.49 0.38 -2.78
N GLY A 136 -8.68 0.91 -1.58
CA GLY A 136 -8.17 2.23 -1.23
C GLY A 136 -8.52 2.64 0.18
N LYS A 137 -8.58 3.95 0.43
CA LYS A 137 -8.85 4.52 1.75
C LYS A 137 -10.06 5.44 1.73
N VAL A 138 -10.96 5.23 2.69
CA VAL A 138 -12.11 6.10 2.90
C VAL A 138 -12.37 6.33 4.37
N VAL A 139 -12.60 7.58 4.73
CA VAL A 139 -13.01 7.99 6.08
C VAL A 139 -14.24 8.88 5.96
N THR A 140 -15.11 8.80 6.95
CA THR A 140 -16.28 9.69 7.06
C THR A 140 -16.37 10.20 8.49
N PHE A 141 -17.05 11.32 8.65
CA PHE A 141 -17.35 11.91 9.94
C PHE A 141 -18.81 12.35 9.96
N TRP A 142 -19.63 11.66 10.75
CA TRP A 142 -20.98 12.12 11.05
C TRP A 142 -20.90 13.41 11.88
N LYS A 143 -21.58 14.48 11.43
CA LYS A 143 -21.46 15.83 12.01
C LYS A 143 -20.03 16.43 12.02
N GLY A 144 -19.11 15.85 11.25
CA GLY A 144 -17.80 16.42 10.96
C GLY A 144 -16.73 16.04 11.98
N PRO A 145 -15.46 16.41 11.73
CA PRO A 145 -14.35 16.04 12.61
C PRO A 145 -14.54 16.62 14.02
N GLY A 146 -14.44 15.76 15.04
CA GLY A 146 -14.72 16.13 16.44
C GLY A 146 -16.21 16.09 16.83
N GLY A 147 -17.10 15.73 15.90
CA GLY A 147 -18.50 15.44 16.16
C GLY A 147 -18.72 14.10 16.90
N GLU A 148 -19.98 13.73 17.08
CA GLU A 148 -20.32 12.42 17.64
C GLU A 148 -20.00 11.32 16.61
N VAL A 149 -19.44 10.20 17.07
CA VAL A 149 -19.18 9.03 16.21
C VAL A 149 -20.45 8.20 16.11
N ASP A 150 -20.97 7.99 14.90
CA ASP A 150 -22.16 7.16 14.68
C ASP A 150 -22.02 6.25 13.45
N HIS A 151 -21.75 4.97 13.72
CA HIS A 151 -21.52 3.95 12.69
C HIS A 151 -22.78 3.54 11.88
N SER A 152 -23.93 4.13 12.17
CA SER A 152 -25.20 3.82 11.50
C SER A 152 -25.61 4.87 10.46
N LYS A 153 -24.78 5.89 10.21
CA LYS A 153 -25.17 7.07 9.41
C LYS A 153 -24.59 7.07 8.01
N ILE A 154 -23.28 6.91 7.88
CA ILE A 154 -22.58 7.05 6.61
C ILE A 154 -21.92 5.73 6.25
N TYR A 155 -22.45 5.08 5.21
CA TYR A 155 -21.99 3.80 4.71
C TYR A 155 -21.10 3.99 3.48
N LYS A 156 -20.07 3.16 3.35
CA LYS A 156 -19.17 3.18 2.20
C LYS A 156 -18.96 1.76 1.68
N ARG A 157 -18.77 1.63 0.38
CA ARG A 157 -18.38 0.38 -0.29
C ARG A 157 -17.70 0.68 -1.62
N ILE A 158 -17.02 -0.31 -2.16
CA ILE A 158 -16.44 -0.24 -3.50
C ILE A 158 -17.05 -1.31 -4.40
N GLY A 159 -17.01 -1.07 -5.70
CA GLY A 159 -17.52 -2.02 -6.69
C GLY A 159 -16.67 -2.04 -7.94
N VAL A 160 -16.76 -3.13 -8.68
CA VAL A 160 -16.16 -3.27 -10.01
C VAL A 160 -17.17 -3.91 -10.94
N ASP A 161 -17.44 -3.30 -12.09
CA ASP A 161 -18.04 -3.98 -13.23
C ASP A 161 -16.91 -4.60 -14.07
N PRO A 162 -16.75 -5.94 -14.05
CA PRO A 162 -15.65 -6.61 -14.74
C PRO A 162 -15.80 -6.65 -16.26
N ALA A 163 -16.97 -6.29 -16.81
CA ALA A 163 -17.21 -6.12 -18.25
C ALA A 163 -17.07 -4.66 -18.71
N GLY A 164 -16.84 -3.73 -17.77
CA GLY A 164 -16.70 -2.30 -18.00
C GLY A 164 -18.01 -1.61 -18.37
N GLY A 165 -19.13 -2.07 -17.81
CA GLY A 165 -20.38 -1.33 -17.78
C GLY A 165 -20.26 -0.06 -16.91
N SER A 166 -20.90 1.03 -17.34
CA SER A 166 -20.79 2.34 -16.68
C SER A 166 -21.91 2.64 -15.68
N ASP A 167 -22.94 1.79 -15.58
CA ASP A 167 -24.05 2.01 -14.66
C ASP A 167 -23.76 1.36 -13.29
N PRO A 168 -23.55 2.13 -12.21
CA PRO A 168 -23.28 1.58 -10.89
C PRO A 168 -24.45 0.79 -10.29
N LEU A 169 -25.64 0.87 -10.89
CA LEU A 169 -26.83 0.11 -10.45
C LEU A 169 -27.01 -1.20 -11.23
N ALA A 170 -26.14 -1.51 -12.20
CA ALA A 170 -26.24 -2.74 -12.96
C ALA A 170 -25.95 -3.98 -12.08
N GLU A 171 -26.65 -5.08 -12.35
CA GLU A 171 -26.43 -6.36 -11.67
C GLU A 171 -25.05 -6.96 -11.95
N SER A 172 -24.37 -6.51 -13.01
CA SER A 172 -23.00 -6.88 -13.35
C SER A 172 -21.96 -6.31 -12.38
N VAL A 173 -22.31 -5.28 -11.61
CA VAL A 173 -21.38 -4.68 -10.65
C VAL A 173 -21.24 -5.59 -9.44
N ILE A 174 -20.02 -6.08 -9.22
CA ILE A 174 -19.67 -6.81 -8.01
C ILE A 174 -19.36 -5.76 -6.95
N TRP A 175 -20.12 -5.75 -5.85
CA TRP A 175 -19.94 -4.81 -4.75
C TRP A 175 -19.30 -5.49 -3.54
N SER A 176 -18.46 -4.76 -2.81
CA SER A 176 -18.13 -5.11 -1.44
C SER A 176 -19.34 -4.92 -0.52
N GLU A 177 -19.27 -5.50 0.68
CA GLU A 177 -20.24 -5.20 1.74
C GLU A 177 -20.21 -3.71 2.11
N TRP A 178 -21.32 -3.24 2.65
CA TRP A 178 -21.41 -1.89 3.23
C TRP A 178 -20.66 -1.85 4.56
N ASP A 179 -19.79 -0.84 4.73
CA ASP A 179 -19.16 -0.54 6.01
C ASP A 179 -19.64 0.82 6.52
N GLY A 180 -20.17 0.85 7.74
CA GLY A 180 -20.69 2.07 8.37
C GLY A 180 -19.74 2.72 9.37
N ARG A 181 -18.57 2.11 9.65
CA ARG A 181 -17.64 2.62 10.68
C ARG A 181 -17.26 4.06 10.39
N ASP A 182 -17.31 4.90 11.41
CA ASP A 182 -17.24 6.36 11.33
C ASP A 182 -16.03 6.84 12.13
N ASN A 183 -15.41 7.94 11.70
CA ASN A 183 -14.18 8.49 12.31
C ASN A 183 -13.02 7.47 12.34
N GLU A 184 -12.92 6.64 11.30
CA GLU A 184 -11.84 5.66 11.10
C GLU A 184 -11.52 5.55 9.61
N TRP A 185 -10.22 5.53 9.26
CA TRP A 185 -9.79 5.21 7.90
C TRP A 185 -10.07 3.75 7.61
N LEU A 186 -11.00 3.51 6.69
CA LEU A 186 -11.35 2.18 6.22
C LEU A 186 -10.56 1.82 4.98
N SER A 187 -10.37 0.52 4.82
CA SER A 187 -9.63 -0.07 3.71
C SER A 187 -10.49 -1.09 2.97
N PRO A 188 -11.52 -0.64 2.23
CA PRO A 188 -12.30 -1.55 1.42
C PRO A 188 -11.40 -2.17 0.33
N THR A 189 -11.55 -3.46 0.11
CA THR A 189 -10.87 -4.19 -0.97
C THR A 189 -11.81 -5.18 -1.63
N LEU A 190 -11.64 -5.39 -2.94
CA LEU A 190 -12.48 -6.25 -3.76
C LEU A 190 -11.66 -6.81 -4.92
N ALA A 191 -11.61 -8.14 -5.04
CA ALA A 191 -10.96 -8.82 -6.17
C ALA A 191 -12.00 -9.33 -7.17
N VAL A 192 -11.70 -9.21 -8.47
CA VAL A 192 -12.55 -9.66 -9.57
C VAL A 192 -11.72 -10.23 -10.71
N THR A 193 -12.30 -11.17 -11.47
CA THR A 193 -11.75 -11.59 -12.76
C THR A 193 -12.33 -10.70 -13.85
N ALA A 194 -11.48 -10.04 -14.64
CA ALA A 194 -11.91 -9.22 -15.75
C ALA A 194 -12.64 -10.07 -16.81
N GLN A 195 -13.78 -9.60 -17.30
CA GLN A 195 -14.62 -10.29 -18.29
C GLN A 195 -14.51 -9.69 -19.70
N ALA A 196 -13.86 -8.53 -19.81
CA ALA A 196 -13.60 -7.83 -21.05
C ALA A 196 -12.21 -7.19 -21.04
N SER A 197 -11.86 -6.44 -22.08
CA SER A 197 -10.63 -5.62 -22.13
C SER A 197 -10.72 -4.30 -21.34
N ARG A 198 -11.81 -4.11 -20.60
CA ARG A 198 -12.07 -2.96 -19.74
C ARG A 198 -12.81 -3.38 -18.48
N ALA A 199 -12.58 -2.64 -17.40
CA ALA A 199 -13.34 -2.73 -16.17
C ALA A 199 -13.72 -1.33 -15.70
N THR A 200 -14.83 -1.19 -14.98
CA THR A 200 -15.24 0.09 -14.39
C THR A 200 -15.25 -0.03 -12.88
N LEU A 201 -14.50 0.84 -12.23
CA LEU A 201 -14.32 0.94 -10.80
C LEU A 201 -15.37 1.89 -10.23
N PHE A 202 -15.90 1.60 -9.04
CA PHE A 202 -16.89 2.42 -8.36
C PHE A 202 -16.57 2.59 -6.88
N ILE A 203 -16.69 3.81 -6.37
CA ILE A 203 -16.66 4.13 -4.94
C ILE A 203 -18.02 4.71 -4.58
N HIS A 204 -18.77 4.05 -3.71
CA HIS A 204 -20.13 4.46 -3.34
C HIS A 204 -20.17 4.85 -1.85
N VAL A 205 -20.63 6.07 -1.59
CA VAL A 205 -20.92 6.55 -0.23
C VAL A 205 -22.39 6.93 -0.12
N GLU A 206 -23.03 6.49 0.96
CA GLU A 206 -24.43 6.74 1.27
C GLU A 206 -24.57 7.26 2.71
N ASN A 207 -25.10 8.46 2.87
CA ASN A 207 -25.53 8.99 4.15
C ASN A 207 -27.04 8.78 4.33
N ARG A 208 -27.40 7.91 5.27
CA ARG A 208 -28.78 7.60 5.68
C ARG A 208 -29.23 8.44 6.88
N GLY A 209 -28.35 9.25 7.45
CA GLY A 209 -28.65 10.17 8.54
C GLY A 209 -29.55 11.32 8.10
N SER A 210 -30.32 11.87 9.05
CA SER A 210 -31.13 13.06 8.82
C SER A 210 -30.28 14.32 8.60
N ASN A 211 -30.92 15.46 8.34
CA ASN A 211 -30.22 16.73 8.33
C ASN A 211 -29.51 16.97 9.68
N VAL A 212 -28.22 17.29 9.66
CA VAL A 212 -27.41 17.55 10.86
C VAL A 212 -27.56 18.98 11.39
N GLY A 213 -28.20 19.87 10.63
CA GLY A 213 -28.40 21.28 11.00
C GLY A 213 -27.26 22.18 10.55
N VAL A 214 -27.49 23.49 10.62
CA VAL A 214 -26.58 24.50 10.03
C VAL A 214 -25.21 24.61 10.70
N GLN A 215 -25.07 24.05 11.90
CA GLN A 215 -23.83 24.08 12.68
C GLN A 215 -22.88 22.94 12.35
N TYR A 216 -23.36 21.91 11.63
CA TYR A 216 -22.63 20.68 11.39
C TYR A 216 -22.57 20.35 9.90
N LEU A 217 -21.57 19.55 9.52
CA LEU A 217 -21.45 18.98 8.19
C LEU A 217 -21.11 17.51 8.32
N ASN A 218 -21.79 16.67 7.55
CA ASN A 218 -21.27 15.34 7.28
C ASN A 218 -20.14 15.49 6.29
N THR A 219 -18.97 14.95 6.62
CA THR A 219 -17.78 15.05 5.76
C THR A 219 -17.18 13.67 5.52
N GLY A 220 -16.39 13.55 4.46
CA GLY A 220 -15.56 12.38 4.24
C GLY A 220 -14.46 12.65 3.23
N TYR A 221 -13.49 11.74 3.20
CA TYR A 221 -12.31 11.83 2.36
C TYR A 221 -12.07 10.49 1.68
N LEU A 222 -11.74 10.53 0.38
CA LEU A 222 -11.33 9.39 -0.45
C LEU A 222 -9.87 9.59 -0.84
N ASP A 223 -9.06 8.54 -0.68
CA ASP A 223 -7.62 8.62 -0.89
C ASP A 223 -7.03 7.23 -1.26
N SER A 224 -5.84 7.21 -1.86
CA SER A 224 -4.99 6.02 -2.07
C SER A 224 -5.74 4.85 -2.71
N PHE A 225 -6.55 5.11 -3.74
CA PHE A 225 -7.23 4.07 -4.49
C PHE A 225 -6.31 3.46 -5.56
N HIS A 226 -6.33 2.13 -5.64
CA HIS A 226 -5.51 1.37 -6.56
C HIS A 226 -6.31 0.25 -7.19
N PHE A 227 -6.06 0.01 -8.47
CA PHE A 227 -6.58 -1.14 -9.20
C PHE A 227 -5.44 -1.88 -9.89
N GLU A 228 -5.13 -3.06 -9.38
CA GLU A 228 -3.88 -3.76 -9.68
C GLU A 228 -4.15 -5.22 -9.97
N ARG A 229 -3.19 -5.93 -10.57
CA ARG A 229 -3.29 -7.38 -10.71
C ARG A 229 -3.31 -8.01 -9.31
N ALA A 230 -4.19 -8.98 -9.12
CA ALA A 230 -4.32 -9.71 -7.86
C ALA A 230 -3.40 -10.94 -7.84
N PRO A 231 -3.06 -11.50 -6.65
CA PRO A 231 -2.40 -12.79 -6.57
C PRO A 231 -3.25 -13.86 -7.26
N ILE A 232 -2.60 -14.78 -7.98
CA ILE A 232 -3.28 -15.94 -8.56
C ILE A 232 -3.16 -17.10 -7.59
N VAL A 233 -4.29 -17.64 -7.14
CA VAL A 233 -4.33 -18.83 -6.29
C VAL A 233 -4.58 -20.07 -7.15
N THR A 234 -3.89 -21.17 -6.86
CA THR A 234 -4.26 -22.49 -7.36
C THR A 234 -4.66 -23.36 -6.17
N LEU A 235 -5.74 -24.12 -6.32
CA LEU A 235 -6.26 -25.03 -5.30
C LEU A 235 -6.37 -26.43 -5.91
N ASP A 236 -5.54 -27.34 -5.43
CA ASP A 236 -5.47 -28.73 -5.85
C ASP A 236 -6.17 -29.63 -4.83
N THR A 237 -7.26 -30.24 -5.29
CA THR A 237 -8.15 -31.09 -4.48
C THR A 237 -8.65 -32.24 -5.33
N PRO A 238 -8.74 -33.48 -4.82
CA PRO A 238 -9.45 -34.53 -5.53
C PRO A 238 -10.96 -34.23 -5.56
N THR A 239 -11.63 -34.56 -6.66
CA THR A 239 -13.10 -34.40 -6.76
C THR A 239 -13.86 -35.38 -5.87
N HIS A 240 -13.26 -36.53 -5.57
CA HIS A 240 -13.79 -37.58 -4.70
C HIS A 240 -12.74 -37.97 -3.67
N ALA A 241 -13.11 -37.95 -2.39
CA ALA A 241 -12.24 -38.38 -1.30
C ALA A 241 -12.63 -39.80 -0.87
N PRO A 242 -11.72 -40.81 -0.98
CA PRO A 242 -11.95 -42.11 -0.37
C PRO A 242 -11.93 -41.99 1.17
N PRO A 243 -12.42 -43.01 1.89
CA PRO A 243 -12.31 -43.07 3.35
C PRO A 243 -10.85 -42.91 3.81
N GLY A 244 -10.57 -41.95 4.69
CA GLY A 244 -9.22 -41.70 5.24
C GLY A 244 -8.73 -40.25 5.13
N THR A 245 -7.41 -40.06 4.94
CA THR A 245 -6.77 -38.74 4.86
C THR A 245 -7.00 -38.10 3.48
N LEU A 246 -7.50 -36.86 3.48
CA LEU A 246 -7.66 -36.01 2.31
C LEU A 246 -6.50 -35.01 2.25
N TRP A 247 -5.67 -35.10 1.23
CA TRP A 247 -4.63 -34.10 0.98
C TRP A 247 -5.19 -33.01 0.09
N VAL A 248 -5.02 -31.75 0.52
CA VAL A 248 -5.34 -30.58 -0.28
C VAL A 248 -4.14 -29.67 -0.25
N SER A 249 -3.75 -29.13 -1.40
CA SER A 249 -2.68 -28.15 -1.46
C SER A 249 -3.16 -26.93 -2.22
N TRP A 250 -2.55 -25.80 -1.93
CA TRP A 250 -2.78 -24.58 -2.67
C TRP A 250 -1.48 -23.81 -2.77
N SER A 251 -1.34 -23.03 -3.84
CA SER A 251 -0.23 -22.10 -3.99
C SER A 251 -0.74 -20.73 -4.41
N ALA A 252 0.08 -19.71 -4.23
CA ALA A 252 -0.19 -18.36 -4.69
C ALA A 252 0.99 -17.83 -5.49
N THR A 253 0.70 -17.27 -6.67
CA THR A 253 1.66 -16.58 -7.52
C THR A 253 1.36 -15.09 -7.46
N LEU A 254 2.36 -14.31 -7.03
CA LEU A 254 2.26 -12.85 -7.04
C LEU A 254 2.48 -12.34 -8.47
N PRO A 255 1.76 -11.30 -8.92
CA PRO A 255 1.92 -10.73 -10.26
C PRO A 255 3.34 -10.25 -10.54
N ASP A 256 3.97 -9.67 -9.52
CA ASP A 256 5.35 -9.20 -9.55
C ASP A 256 6.00 -9.43 -8.17
N PRO A 257 6.74 -10.52 -7.97
CA PRO A 257 7.37 -10.80 -6.69
C PRO A 257 8.52 -9.83 -6.34
N SER A 258 8.97 -8.97 -7.25
CA SER A 258 9.96 -7.93 -6.91
C SER A 258 9.31 -6.75 -6.20
N TYR A 259 8.05 -6.49 -6.53
CA TYR A 259 7.24 -5.40 -5.99
C TYR A 259 6.29 -5.83 -4.87
N TRP A 260 5.75 -7.05 -4.96
CA TRP A 260 4.79 -7.60 -4.01
C TRP A 260 5.44 -8.62 -3.06
N SER A 261 4.90 -8.67 -1.86
CA SER A 261 5.12 -9.76 -0.90
C SER A 261 3.80 -10.41 -0.54
N LEU A 262 3.82 -11.72 -0.25
CA LEU A 262 2.66 -12.41 0.27
C LEU A 262 2.40 -11.94 1.70
N TRP A 263 1.31 -11.20 1.89
CA TRP A 263 0.89 -10.69 3.18
C TRP A 263 0.15 -11.73 4.00
N GLY A 264 -0.63 -12.59 3.37
CA GLY A 264 -1.55 -13.45 4.09
C GLY A 264 -2.38 -14.34 3.19
N TYR A 265 -3.29 -15.10 3.81
CA TYR A 265 -4.26 -15.95 3.11
C TYR A 265 -5.43 -16.27 4.02
N ASP A 266 -6.57 -16.57 3.41
CA ASP A 266 -7.75 -17.12 4.06
C ASP A 266 -8.09 -18.47 3.42
N VAL A 267 -8.40 -19.46 4.25
CA VAL A 267 -8.95 -20.75 3.83
C VAL A 267 -10.28 -20.95 4.54
N GLN A 268 -11.33 -21.22 3.77
CA GLN A 268 -12.67 -21.43 4.30
C GLN A 268 -13.29 -22.71 3.76
N LEU A 269 -14.11 -23.34 4.60
CA LEU A 269 -14.82 -24.58 4.29
C LEU A 269 -16.32 -24.35 4.50
N CYS A 270 -17.13 -24.88 3.59
CA CYS A 270 -18.58 -24.97 3.71
C CYS A 270 -18.99 -26.45 3.57
N VAL A 271 -19.99 -26.88 4.34
CA VAL A 271 -20.52 -28.26 4.32
C VAL A 271 -21.94 -28.24 3.80
N ASN A 272 -22.22 -29.04 2.76
CA ASN A 272 -23.54 -29.18 2.12
C ASN A 272 -24.18 -27.83 1.77
N ASP A 273 -23.39 -26.90 1.22
CA ASP A 273 -23.82 -25.53 0.87
C ASP A 273 -24.39 -24.72 2.07
N GLY A 274 -23.98 -25.06 3.30
CA GLY A 274 -24.27 -24.29 4.52
C GLY A 274 -23.36 -23.06 4.71
N ASP A 275 -23.14 -22.66 5.96
CA ASP A 275 -22.32 -21.49 6.27
C ASP A 275 -20.82 -21.73 6.04
N TRP A 276 -20.13 -20.68 5.59
CA TRP A 276 -18.68 -20.68 5.47
C TRP A 276 -18.01 -20.60 6.84
N GLN A 277 -17.05 -21.49 7.07
CA GLN A 277 -16.23 -21.54 8.27
C GLN A 277 -14.78 -21.24 7.91
N THR A 278 -14.17 -20.25 8.58
CA THR A 278 -12.73 -20.00 8.46
C THR A 278 -11.96 -21.11 9.15
N ILE A 279 -11.19 -21.87 8.38
CA ILE A 279 -10.35 -22.96 8.91
C ILE A 279 -8.89 -22.53 9.09
N GLN A 280 -8.43 -21.57 8.28
CA GLN A 280 -7.14 -20.90 8.46
C GLN A 280 -7.23 -19.44 8.05
N GLN A 281 -6.57 -18.59 8.80
CA GLN A 281 -6.39 -17.19 8.47
C GLN A 281 -5.00 -16.76 8.91
N VAL A 282 -4.25 -16.19 7.99
CA VAL A 282 -2.95 -15.57 8.25
C VAL A 282 -3.01 -14.15 7.73
N SER A 283 -2.83 -13.20 8.65
CA SER A 283 -2.88 -11.76 8.40
C SER A 283 -1.55 -11.11 8.75
N ARG A 284 -0.44 -11.69 8.31
CA ARG A 284 0.92 -11.19 8.57
C ARG A 284 1.93 -11.62 7.50
N PRO A 285 2.86 -10.73 7.11
CA PRO A 285 3.84 -11.02 6.06
C PRO A 285 4.61 -12.31 6.31
N GLY A 286 4.80 -13.10 5.23
CA GLY A 286 5.58 -14.34 5.28
C GLY A 286 4.98 -15.44 6.15
N GLY A 287 3.73 -15.30 6.59
CA GLY A 287 3.10 -16.27 7.48
C GLY A 287 3.06 -17.66 6.85
N GLN A 288 3.59 -18.64 7.60
CA GLN A 288 3.68 -20.03 7.17
C GLN A 288 2.29 -20.67 7.10
N ALA A 289 2.06 -21.51 6.09
CA ALA A 289 0.93 -22.44 6.10
C ALA A 289 1.02 -23.35 7.32
N GLN A 290 -0.05 -23.42 8.11
CA GLN A 290 -0.16 -24.42 9.17
C GLN A 290 -0.96 -25.60 8.64
N SER A 291 -0.62 -26.81 9.07
CA SER A 291 -1.50 -27.96 8.79
C SER A 291 -2.75 -27.86 9.67
N THR A 292 -3.90 -28.22 9.14
CA THR A 292 -5.18 -28.23 9.88
C THR A 292 -5.92 -29.51 9.58
N ILE A 293 -6.23 -30.27 10.63
CA ILE A 293 -6.99 -31.51 10.56
C ILE A 293 -8.49 -31.18 10.69
N LEU A 294 -9.28 -31.56 9.69
CA LEU A 294 -10.74 -31.43 9.71
C LEU A 294 -11.42 -32.78 9.75
N GLN A 295 -12.37 -32.96 10.67
CA GLN A 295 -13.18 -34.17 10.77
C GLN A 295 -14.32 -34.12 9.75
N LEU A 296 -14.17 -34.81 8.63
CA LEU A 296 -15.22 -34.87 7.60
C LEU A 296 -16.26 -35.95 7.93
N GLN A 297 -17.54 -35.62 7.75
CA GLN A 297 -18.65 -36.57 7.76
C GLN A 297 -18.72 -37.37 6.44
N PRO A 298 -18.94 -38.70 6.51
CA PRO A 298 -19.25 -39.51 5.34
C PRO A 298 -20.48 -38.97 4.59
N ASN A 299 -20.49 -39.12 3.26
CA ASN A 299 -21.60 -38.69 2.40
C ASN A 299 -21.95 -37.19 2.48
N ALA A 300 -21.03 -36.35 2.97
CA ALA A 300 -21.16 -34.90 2.89
C ALA A 300 -20.39 -34.34 1.67
N THR A 301 -20.87 -33.23 1.14
CA THR A 301 -20.17 -32.41 0.17
C THR A 301 -19.51 -31.25 0.89
N TYR A 302 -18.22 -31.06 0.62
CA TYR A 302 -17.43 -29.96 1.14
C TYR A 302 -17.09 -29.02 0.00
N THR A 303 -17.33 -27.73 0.18
CA THR A 303 -16.80 -26.69 -0.69
C THR A 303 -15.67 -26.00 0.07
N LEU A 304 -14.45 -26.11 -0.45
CA LEU A 304 -13.29 -25.40 0.05
C LEU A 304 -13.06 -24.17 -0.81
N ARG A 305 -12.68 -23.05 -0.19
CA ARG A 305 -12.17 -21.88 -0.92
C ARG A 305 -10.92 -21.31 -0.28
N VAL A 306 -10.05 -20.78 -1.14
CA VAL A 306 -8.80 -20.14 -0.74
C VAL A 306 -8.68 -18.79 -1.44
N ARG A 307 -8.17 -17.79 -0.72
CA ARG A 307 -7.63 -16.57 -1.32
C ARG A 307 -6.32 -16.19 -0.66
N ALA A 308 -5.43 -15.57 -1.42
CA ALA A 308 -4.17 -15.01 -0.94
C ALA A 308 -4.28 -13.49 -0.85
N TRP A 309 -3.40 -12.87 -0.08
CA TRP A 309 -3.30 -11.42 0.06
C TRP A 309 -1.88 -10.98 -0.26
N GLN A 310 -1.73 -9.92 -1.05
CA GLN A 310 -0.44 -9.26 -1.31
C GLN A 310 -0.34 -7.92 -0.61
N GLN A 311 0.89 -7.52 -0.27
CA GLN A 311 1.23 -6.16 0.15
C GLN A 311 2.47 -5.68 -0.61
N ARG A 312 2.61 -4.37 -0.80
CA ARG A 312 3.78 -3.78 -1.46
C ARG A 312 5.05 -4.02 -0.63
N LYS A 313 6.21 -4.15 -1.27
CA LYS A 313 7.52 -4.26 -0.62
C LYS A 313 8.13 -2.88 -0.32
N PRO A 314 9.10 -2.77 0.61
CA PRO A 314 9.69 -3.85 1.41
C PRO A 314 8.80 -4.35 2.56
N ASP A 315 7.99 -3.50 3.19
CA ASP A 315 7.30 -3.82 4.46
C ASP A 315 5.78 -3.54 4.46
N GLY A 316 5.20 -3.36 3.27
CA GLY A 316 3.86 -2.80 3.12
C GLY A 316 3.91 -1.27 3.11
N ASP A 317 2.97 -0.66 2.41
CA ASP A 317 2.68 0.76 2.58
C ASP A 317 1.47 0.84 3.52
N PRO A 318 1.55 1.39 4.75
CA PRO A 318 0.42 1.39 5.68
C PRO A 318 -0.81 2.13 5.15
N THR A 319 -0.60 3.04 4.20
CA THR A 319 -1.64 3.76 3.46
C THR A 319 -2.33 2.87 2.42
N ILE A 320 -1.74 1.72 2.05
CA ILE A 320 -2.30 0.79 1.07
C ILE A 320 -2.64 -0.52 1.77
N PRO A 321 -3.93 -0.89 1.84
CA PRO A 321 -4.28 -2.15 2.46
C PRO A 321 -3.71 -3.34 1.70
N ALA A 322 -3.51 -4.44 2.42
CA ALA A 322 -3.26 -5.71 1.77
C ALA A 322 -4.39 -6.03 0.78
N LEU A 323 -4.03 -6.45 -0.42
CA LEU A 323 -4.93 -6.64 -1.54
C LEU A 323 -5.21 -8.13 -1.75
N PRO A 324 -6.47 -8.59 -1.69
CA PRO A 324 -6.82 -10.01 -1.82
C PRO A 324 -6.79 -10.51 -3.28
N SER A 325 -6.70 -11.82 -3.45
CA SER A 325 -7.06 -12.52 -4.68
C SER A 325 -8.56 -12.79 -4.77
N VAL A 326 -9.01 -13.19 -5.97
CA VAL A 326 -10.32 -13.82 -6.14
C VAL A 326 -10.35 -15.14 -5.33
N TRP A 327 -11.52 -15.49 -4.81
CA TRP A 327 -11.73 -16.78 -4.17
C TRP A 327 -11.64 -17.91 -5.19
N VAL A 328 -10.79 -18.90 -4.94
CA VAL A 328 -10.73 -20.12 -5.72
C VAL A 328 -11.45 -21.22 -4.97
N GLU A 329 -12.55 -21.70 -5.53
CA GLU A 329 -13.40 -22.71 -4.89
C GLU A 329 -13.25 -24.10 -5.52
N ARG A 330 -13.33 -25.15 -4.71
CA ARG A 330 -13.36 -26.56 -5.13
C ARG A 330 -14.33 -27.36 -4.28
N ARG A 331 -15.12 -28.21 -4.95
CA ARG A 331 -16.06 -29.13 -4.31
C ARG A 331 -15.46 -30.53 -4.22
N ILE A 332 -15.57 -31.12 -3.03
CA ILE A 332 -15.10 -32.46 -2.71
C ILE A 332 -16.29 -33.26 -2.18
N ARG A 333 -16.56 -34.43 -2.77
CA ARG A 333 -17.54 -35.38 -2.24
C ARG A 333 -16.83 -36.47 -1.45
N VAL A 334 -17.23 -36.68 -0.19
CA VAL A 334 -16.72 -37.77 0.64
C VAL A 334 -17.54 -39.03 0.36
N ALA A 335 -16.86 -40.09 -0.08
CA ALA A 335 -17.51 -41.34 -0.45
C ALA A 335 -18.18 -42.03 0.76
N GLU A 336 -19.16 -42.87 0.46
CA GLU A 336 -19.85 -43.71 1.44
C GLU A 336 -19.00 -44.97 1.70
N GLY A 337 -18.51 -45.17 2.93
CA GLY A 337 -17.95 -46.47 3.33
C GLY A 337 -16.88 -46.44 4.41
N GLY A 338 -17.02 -47.32 5.41
CA GLY A 338 -15.91 -47.81 6.24
C GLY A 338 -15.61 -47.04 7.52
N ASN A 339 -16.44 -47.23 8.56
CA ASN A 339 -16.33 -46.67 9.92
C ASN A 339 -16.28 -45.13 9.99
N PRO A 340 -16.73 -44.51 11.10
CA PRO A 340 -16.49 -43.09 11.39
C PRO A 340 -14.99 -42.88 11.71
N GLY A 341 -14.13 -43.10 10.72
CA GLY A 341 -12.71 -42.78 10.81
C GLY A 341 -12.54 -41.28 10.67
N SER A 342 -11.71 -40.68 11.53
CA SER A 342 -11.27 -39.31 11.35
C SER A 342 -10.65 -39.11 9.98
N TYR A 343 -11.27 -38.28 9.15
CA TYR A 343 -10.62 -37.77 7.96
C TYR A 343 -9.60 -36.73 8.43
N ASN A 344 -8.41 -36.74 7.83
CA ASN A 344 -7.43 -35.70 8.08
C ASN A 344 -7.32 -34.88 6.80
N LEU A 345 -7.75 -33.63 6.84
CA LEU A 345 -7.31 -32.66 5.85
C LEU A 345 -5.85 -32.31 6.15
N PHE A 346 -4.98 -32.27 5.14
CA PHE A 346 -3.64 -31.70 5.29
C PHE A 346 -3.47 -30.62 4.24
N LEU A 347 -3.09 -29.41 4.65
CA LEU A 347 -2.91 -28.23 3.82
C LEU A 347 -1.42 -27.83 3.80
N PRO A 348 -0.67 -28.02 2.70
CA PRO A 348 0.70 -27.52 2.67
C PRO A 348 1.17 -26.85 1.36
N VAL A 349 2.30 -26.16 1.57
CA VAL A 349 3.25 -25.51 0.66
C VAL A 349 2.73 -24.24 -0.02
N ILE A 350 2.93 -23.13 0.68
CA ILE A 350 3.10 -21.81 0.05
C ILE A 350 4.38 -21.91 -0.80
N SER A 351 4.22 -22.33 -2.05
CA SER A 351 5.26 -22.11 -3.05
C SER A 351 5.00 -20.73 -3.63
N GLN A 352 5.81 -19.75 -3.24
CA GLN A 352 6.03 -18.60 -4.11
C GLN A 352 6.78 -19.15 -5.33
N SER A 353 6.03 -19.62 -6.33
CA SER A 353 6.68 -20.09 -7.54
C SER A 353 7.40 -18.88 -8.14
N PRO A 354 8.73 -18.93 -8.33
CA PRO A 354 9.38 -17.88 -9.11
C PRO A 354 8.68 -17.83 -10.47
N PRO A 355 8.45 -16.63 -11.05
CA PRO A 355 7.91 -16.52 -12.39
C PRO A 355 8.75 -17.43 -13.32
N PRO A 356 8.12 -18.12 -14.29
CA PRO A 356 8.80 -19.11 -15.11
C PRO A 356 10.08 -18.51 -15.68
N THR A 357 11.22 -19.07 -15.28
CA THR A 357 12.55 -18.65 -15.73
C THR A 357 12.57 -18.70 -17.25
N PRO A 358 12.80 -17.59 -17.98
CA PRO A 358 13.05 -17.67 -19.41
C PRO A 358 14.27 -18.56 -19.65
N THR A 359 14.17 -19.43 -20.65
CA THR A 359 15.20 -20.40 -21.05
C THR A 359 16.59 -19.76 -21.13
N PRO A 360 17.64 -20.36 -20.54
CA PRO A 360 18.93 -19.71 -20.36
C PRO A 360 19.63 -19.35 -21.68
N THR A 361 20.18 -18.13 -21.73
CA THR A 361 21.28 -17.75 -22.64
C THR A 361 22.60 -17.77 -21.85
N CYS A 362 23.67 -18.22 -22.51
CA CYS A 362 24.94 -18.69 -21.94
C CYS A 362 25.70 -17.74 -20.98
N GLU A 363 26.48 -18.40 -20.11
CA GLU A 363 27.47 -18.02 -19.07
C GLU A 363 28.76 -17.30 -19.60
N PRO A 364 29.78 -16.93 -18.77
CA PRO A 364 29.88 -15.98 -17.64
C PRO A 364 30.86 -14.81 -17.91
N THR A 365 30.86 -13.76 -17.06
CA THR A 365 31.99 -12.79 -16.95
C THR A 365 32.64 -12.89 -15.55
N VAL A 366 33.98 -12.81 -15.55
CA VAL A 366 34.93 -13.10 -14.47
C VAL A 366 34.81 -12.12 -13.28
N PRO A 367 35.03 -12.56 -12.01
CA PRO A 367 34.96 -11.69 -10.83
C PRO A 367 36.22 -10.80 -10.67
N PRO A 368 36.08 -9.55 -10.19
CA PRO A 368 37.21 -8.71 -9.83
C PRO A 368 37.87 -9.11 -8.48
N SER A 369 39.16 -8.77 -8.39
CA SER A 369 40.12 -9.08 -7.33
C SER A 369 39.75 -8.49 -5.95
N PRO A 370 40.05 -9.18 -4.83
CA PRO A 370 39.74 -8.70 -3.48
C PRO A 370 40.56 -7.48 -3.06
N THR A 371 39.87 -6.52 -2.43
CA THR A 371 40.42 -5.33 -1.75
C THR A 371 41.02 -5.71 -0.38
N PRO A 372 42.19 -5.18 0.03
CA PRO A 372 42.83 -5.53 1.28
C PRO A 372 42.02 -5.11 2.52
N SER A 373 42.01 -6.00 3.52
CA SER A 373 41.37 -5.85 4.83
C SER A 373 42.00 -4.69 5.63
N PRO A 374 41.21 -3.78 6.23
CA PRO A 374 41.73 -2.76 7.13
C PRO A 374 42.27 -3.34 8.45
N GLU A 375 43.29 -2.68 8.99
CA GLU A 375 43.93 -3.00 10.27
C GLU A 375 42.97 -2.82 11.47
N PRO A 376 43.10 -3.65 12.53
CA PRO A 376 42.24 -3.59 13.70
C PRO A 376 42.52 -2.33 14.54
N ILE A 377 41.50 -1.47 14.64
CA ILE A 377 41.48 -0.30 15.51
C ILE A 377 41.32 -0.78 16.96
N THR A 378 42.14 -0.24 17.86
CA THR A 378 42.13 -0.52 19.30
C THR A 378 40.80 -0.10 19.93
N SER A 379 40.13 -1.04 20.62
CA SER A 379 38.86 -0.77 21.32
C SER A 379 38.98 0.37 22.33
N PRO A 380 38.13 1.40 22.25
CA PRO A 380 38.07 2.45 23.25
C PRO A 380 37.54 1.92 24.59
N THR A 381 38.01 2.53 25.68
CA THR A 381 37.57 2.27 27.06
C THR A 381 36.03 2.36 27.16
N PRO A 382 35.35 1.42 27.82
CA PRO A 382 33.88 1.40 27.90
C PRO A 382 33.37 2.69 28.55
N SER A 383 32.63 3.45 27.76
CA SER A 383 31.85 4.61 28.21
C SER A 383 30.76 4.18 29.20
N THR A 384 30.58 4.93 30.28
CA THR A 384 29.55 4.71 31.33
C THR A 384 28.18 5.27 30.96
N ASN A 385 27.86 5.42 29.68
CA ASN A 385 26.57 5.94 29.25
C ASN A 385 25.46 4.92 29.48
N ALA A 386 24.34 5.35 30.08
CA ALA A 386 23.15 4.51 30.27
C ALA A 386 22.47 4.17 28.93
N PHE A 387 22.61 5.05 27.93
CA PHE A 387 22.19 4.80 26.55
C PHE A 387 23.34 5.08 25.58
N ARG A 388 23.53 4.18 24.62
CA ARG A 388 24.44 4.39 23.49
C ARG A 388 23.65 4.69 22.21
N LEU A 389 24.30 5.37 21.28
CA LEU A 389 23.78 5.61 19.95
C LEU A 389 24.07 4.38 19.08
N ALA A 390 23.06 3.54 18.89
CA ALA A 390 23.22 2.29 18.15
C ALA A 390 23.20 2.53 16.63
N THR A 391 22.42 3.49 16.15
CA THR A 391 22.31 3.79 14.72
C THR A 391 21.96 5.27 14.52
N VAL A 392 22.61 5.89 13.54
CA VAL A 392 22.14 7.12 12.89
C VAL A 392 22.38 6.95 11.41
N ARG A 393 21.34 7.20 10.62
CA ARG A 393 21.47 7.30 9.16
C ARG A 393 20.49 8.30 8.60
N MET A 394 20.84 8.87 7.46
CA MET A 394 19.91 9.62 6.63
C MET A 394 19.01 8.62 5.87
N LEU A 395 17.72 8.91 5.75
CA LEU A 395 16.84 8.12 4.86
C LEU A 395 17.25 8.35 3.41
N SER A 396 17.15 7.32 2.57
CA SER A 396 17.36 7.49 1.14
C SER A 396 16.34 8.45 0.54
N ILE A 397 16.65 9.06 -0.61
CA ILE A 397 15.73 9.94 -1.32
C ILE A 397 14.40 9.22 -1.64
N THR A 398 14.44 7.91 -1.90
CA THR A 398 13.22 7.11 -2.14
C THR A 398 12.45 6.87 -0.85
N GLU A 399 13.14 6.48 0.23
CA GLU A 399 12.52 6.31 1.57
C GLU A 399 11.89 7.61 2.08
N ASN A 400 12.45 8.77 1.70
CA ASN A 400 11.93 10.05 2.14
C ASN A 400 10.72 10.55 1.32
N GLY A 401 10.36 9.90 0.21
CA GLY A 401 9.30 10.37 -0.69
C GLY A 401 9.78 11.30 -1.82
N GLY A 402 11.07 11.30 -2.13
CA GLY A 402 11.67 12.16 -3.15
C GLY A 402 12.11 13.54 -2.63
N CYS A 403 12.17 14.52 -3.53
CA CYS A 403 12.51 15.90 -3.16
C CYS A 403 11.35 16.71 -2.56
N GLU A 404 10.13 16.19 -2.62
CA GLU A 404 8.95 16.71 -1.89
C GLU A 404 8.72 15.90 -0.60
N GLY A 405 9.78 15.24 -0.12
CA GLY A 405 9.73 14.33 1.00
C GLY A 405 9.57 15.01 2.37
N ASN A 406 9.69 14.24 3.42
CA ASN A 406 9.58 14.74 4.79
C ASN A 406 10.86 15.47 5.26
N HIS A 407 10.74 16.15 6.40
CA HIS A 407 11.83 16.78 7.14
C HIS A 407 11.88 16.27 8.59
N HIS A 408 11.84 14.96 8.82
CA HIS A 408 11.61 14.37 10.14
C HIS A 408 12.81 13.56 10.68
N VAL A 409 12.96 13.49 11.99
CA VAL A 409 13.78 12.49 12.67
C VAL A 409 12.87 11.43 13.26
N PHE A 410 12.98 10.23 12.74
CA PHE A 410 12.28 9.05 13.21
C PHE A 410 13.18 8.32 14.23
N LEU A 411 12.60 7.98 15.37
CA LEU A 411 13.35 7.51 16.54
C LEU A 411 12.90 6.12 16.96
N SER A 412 13.86 5.32 17.42
CA SER A 412 13.61 4.12 18.22
C SER A 412 14.48 4.13 19.46
N VAL A 413 13.90 3.74 20.59
CA VAL A 413 14.67 3.41 21.78
C VAL A 413 14.44 1.94 22.07
N ILE A 414 15.53 1.19 22.19
CA ILE A 414 15.50 -0.25 22.43
C ILE A 414 16.20 -0.60 23.73
N ASP A 415 15.77 -1.69 24.34
CA ASP A 415 16.45 -2.29 25.49
C ASP A 415 17.75 -3.01 25.05
N ARG A 416 18.45 -3.59 26.03
CA ARG A 416 19.69 -4.33 25.78
C ARG A 416 19.47 -5.59 24.92
N ALA A 417 18.26 -6.14 24.90
CA ALA A 417 17.89 -7.31 24.10
C ALA A 417 17.40 -6.95 22.68
N GLY A 418 17.23 -5.67 22.38
CA GLY A 418 16.75 -5.18 21.09
C GLY A 418 15.24 -4.99 21.01
N ASN A 419 14.50 -5.15 22.10
CA ASN A 419 13.06 -4.88 22.12
C ASN A 419 12.79 -3.39 22.26
N PRO A 420 11.69 -2.85 21.70
CA PRO A 420 11.28 -1.46 21.93
C PRO A 420 11.14 -1.15 23.42
N LEU A 421 11.74 -0.04 23.86
CA LEU A 421 11.70 0.45 25.23
C LEU A 421 10.90 1.75 25.29
N PHE A 422 9.72 1.69 25.90
CA PHE A 422 8.82 2.83 26.07
C PHE A 422 9.02 3.54 27.40
N GLY A 423 8.80 4.86 27.41
CA GLY A 423 9.01 5.76 28.54
C GLY A 423 10.26 6.64 28.52
N PRO A 424 11.41 6.26 27.92
CA PRO A 424 12.56 7.17 27.85
C PRO A 424 12.22 8.46 27.10
N VAL A 425 12.77 9.59 27.55
CA VAL A 425 12.57 10.91 26.93
C VAL A 425 13.81 11.28 26.12
N ILE A 426 13.60 11.67 24.86
CA ILE A 426 14.62 12.16 23.94
C ILE A 426 14.53 13.69 23.88
N GLY A 427 15.66 14.38 23.88
CA GLY A 427 15.72 15.83 23.68
C GLY A 427 17.04 16.31 23.08
N ASP A 428 17.15 17.62 22.88
CA ASP A 428 18.29 18.31 22.25
C ASP A 428 19.05 19.26 23.20
N PRO A 429 19.67 18.75 24.27
CA PRO A 429 20.40 19.58 25.20
C PRO A 429 21.66 20.21 24.54
N PRO A 430 22.03 21.44 24.94
CA PRO A 430 21.43 22.23 26.01
C PRO A 430 20.22 23.07 25.60
N ALA A 431 19.85 23.08 24.31
CA ALA A 431 18.82 23.97 23.79
C ALA A 431 17.41 23.58 24.28
N ASN A 432 17.14 22.27 24.43
CA ASN A 432 15.86 21.73 24.91
C ASN A 432 14.65 22.28 24.12
N ASN A 433 14.81 22.47 22.81
CA ASN A 433 13.71 22.84 21.92
C ASN A 433 12.72 21.67 21.73
N PHE A 434 13.20 20.43 21.86
CA PHE A 434 12.40 19.23 21.67
C PHE A 434 12.44 18.32 22.89
N ARG A 435 11.28 17.75 23.22
CA ARG A 435 11.09 16.67 24.18
C ARG A 435 10.04 15.73 23.63
N VAL A 436 10.43 14.50 23.32
CA VAL A 436 9.52 13.45 22.86
C VAL A 436 9.73 12.19 23.69
N THR A 437 8.65 11.47 23.96
CA THR A 437 8.70 10.25 24.77
C THR A 437 8.69 9.04 23.84
N SER A 438 9.64 8.14 24.00
CA SER A 438 9.61 6.85 23.33
C SER A 438 8.34 6.11 23.74
N GLY A 439 7.49 5.74 22.77
CA GLY A 439 6.15 5.21 22.98
C GLY A 439 5.03 6.15 22.53
N ASP A 440 5.32 7.43 22.26
CA ASP A 440 4.37 8.36 21.63
C ASP A 440 3.97 7.87 20.22
N LYS A 441 4.85 7.08 19.59
CA LYS A 441 4.58 6.26 18.41
C LYS A 441 4.76 4.78 18.77
N ASN A 442 4.09 3.91 18.03
CA ASN A 442 4.26 2.45 18.15
C ASN A 442 3.89 1.78 16.84
N GLU A 443 4.65 2.10 15.79
CA GLU A 443 4.38 1.60 14.45
C GLU A 443 5.66 1.05 13.81
N PRO A 444 5.56 0.00 12.99
CA PRO A 444 6.68 -0.45 12.16
C PRO A 444 7.26 0.69 11.32
N PHE A 445 8.58 0.72 11.15
CA PHE A 445 9.26 1.74 10.38
C PHE A 445 10.27 1.14 9.43
N PHE A 446 9.83 0.96 8.17
CA PHE A 446 10.51 0.14 7.18
C PHE A 446 10.93 -1.22 7.80
N ASN A 447 12.08 -1.75 7.39
CA ASN A 447 12.68 -2.95 7.94
C ASN A 447 13.68 -2.62 9.07
N TYR A 448 13.71 -1.37 9.55
CA TYR A 448 14.68 -0.94 10.57
C TYR A 448 14.22 -1.23 12.00
N GLY A 449 12.92 -1.39 12.22
CA GLY A 449 12.36 -1.72 13.53
C GLY A 449 11.05 -1.00 13.81
N ILE A 450 10.79 -0.70 15.08
CA ILE A 450 9.60 0.04 15.52
C ILE A 450 9.99 1.49 15.76
N LYS A 451 9.28 2.42 15.11
CA LYS A 451 9.35 3.85 15.43
C LYS A 451 8.60 4.09 16.74
N THR A 452 9.34 4.54 17.74
CA THR A 452 8.81 4.82 19.07
C THR A 452 8.58 6.31 19.31
N ALA A 453 9.21 7.20 18.54
CA ALA A 453 8.96 8.64 18.57
C ALA A 453 9.31 9.29 17.22
N GLU A 454 8.93 10.56 17.05
CA GLU A 454 9.15 11.34 15.83
C GLU A 454 9.31 12.83 16.16
N ILE A 455 10.20 13.52 15.45
CA ILE A 455 10.44 14.96 15.59
C ILE A 455 10.45 15.60 14.20
N ALA A 456 9.69 16.67 13.99
CA ALA A 456 9.78 17.47 12.78
C ALA A 456 10.93 18.49 12.87
N LEU A 457 11.78 18.53 11.85
CA LEU A 457 12.84 19.53 11.66
C LEU A 457 12.34 20.59 10.67
N TYR A 458 11.94 21.76 11.14
CA TYR A 458 11.56 22.86 10.24
C TYR A 458 12.72 23.86 10.10
N SER A 459 13.40 23.83 8.95
CA SER A 459 14.49 24.76 8.59
C SER A 459 15.55 24.91 9.69
N SER A 460 15.89 23.81 10.36
CA SER A 460 16.77 23.80 11.52
C SER A 460 17.62 22.53 11.59
N GLY A 461 18.60 22.56 12.49
CA GLY A 461 19.40 21.40 12.84
C GLY A 461 19.32 21.10 14.34
N THR A 462 19.43 19.83 14.70
CA THR A 462 19.40 19.40 16.10
C THR A 462 20.38 18.27 16.38
N ARG A 463 20.66 18.03 17.66
CA ARG A 463 21.48 16.93 18.14
C ARG A 463 20.76 16.26 19.30
N LEU A 464 20.36 15.00 19.11
CA LEU A 464 19.48 14.31 20.04
C LEU A 464 20.26 13.42 21.00
N ARG A 465 19.72 13.21 22.20
CA ARG A 465 20.13 12.14 23.12
C ARG A 465 18.97 11.76 24.05
N VAL A 466 19.06 10.60 24.69
CA VAL A 466 18.13 10.25 25.78
C VAL A 466 18.49 11.08 27.00
N ILE A 467 17.52 11.82 27.55
CA ILE A 467 17.71 12.72 28.69
C ILE A 467 17.07 12.19 29.97
N GLU A 468 16.04 11.34 29.88
CA GLU A 468 15.39 10.69 31.02
C GLU A 468 15.11 9.21 30.72
N ASN A 469 15.17 8.36 31.73
CA ASN A 469 14.74 6.95 31.65
C ASN A 469 13.21 6.82 31.84
N PRO A 470 12.62 5.61 31.74
CA PRO A 470 11.17 5.43 31.92
C PRO A 470 10.63 5.85 33.30
N ALA A 471 11.48 5.97 34.32
CA ALA A 471 11.11 6.42 35.65
C ALA A 471 11.17 7.96 35.79
N GLY A 472 11.49 8.69 34.72
CA GLY A 472 11.66 10.15 34.73
C GLY A 472 12.98 10.61 35.34
N THR A 473 13.92 9.71 35.63
CA THR A 473 15.23 10.07 36.19
C THR A 473 16.18 10.51 35.07
N PRO A 474 16.91 11.62 35.22
CA PRO A 474 17.93 12.03 34.26
C PRO A 474 19.00 10.96 34.01
N VAL A 475 19.46 10.82 32.77
CA VAL A 475 20.47 9.82 32.38
C VAL A 475 21.63 10.40 31.56
N THR A 476 22.75 9.66 31.51
CA THR A 476 23.83 9.87 30.55
C THR A 476 23.54 9.11 29.26
N SER A 477 23.70 9.77 28.11
CA SER A 477 23.47 9.18 26.79
C SER A 477 24.49 9.73 25.81
N GLU A 478 24.92 8.90 24.86
CA GLU A 478 25.57 9.39 23.65
C GLU A 478 24.64 10.36 22.89
N GLN A 479 25.23 11.28 22.14
CA GLN A 479 24.52 12.32 21.40
C GLN A 479 24.74 12.12 19.90
N THR A 480 23.71 12.36 19.10
CA THR A 480 23.83 12.27 17.64
C THR A 480 24.81 13.33 17.08
N PRO A 481 25.35 13.09 15.87
CA PRO A 481 25.79 14.16 14.99
C PRO A 481 24.68 15.21 14.78
N LEU A 482 25.03 16.35 14.16
CA LEU A 482 24.04 17.34 13.77
C LEU A 482 23.14 16.72 12.69
N LEU A 483 21.84 16.66 12.95
CA LEU A 483 20.80 16.26 12.01
C LEU A 483 20.15 17.55 11.51
N SER A 484 20.21 17.86 10.22
CA SER A 484 19.85 19.19 9.71
C SER A 484 19.01 19.12 8.45
N THR A 485 18.12 20.08 8.26
CA THR A 485 17.47 20.29 6.96
C THR A 485 18.33 21.11 5.99
N ASN A 486 19.45 21.67 6.44
CA ASN A 486 20.32 22.49 5.60
C ASN A 486 21.40 21.63 4.94
N THR A 487 21.41 21.56 3.60
CA THR A 487 22.33 20.69 2.84
C THR A 487 23.80 20.88 3.23
N TRP A 488 24.24 22.12 3.47
CA TRP A 488 25.63 22.44 3.80
C TRP A 488 26.07 22.04 5.21
N GLU A 489 25.13 21.62 6.07
CA GLU A 489 25.42 21.13 7.43
C GLU A 489 25.46 19.59 7.50
N ILE A 490 25.04 18.92 6.43
CA ILE A 490 24.97 17.46 6.35
C ILE A 490 26.30 16.94 5.78
N PRO A 491 26.90 15.89 6.37
CA PRO A 491 28.07 15.25 5.77
C PRO A 491 27.78 14.81 4.33
N VAL A 492 28.67 15.18 3.40
CA VAL A 492 28.44 14.96 1.96
C VAL A 492 28.32 13.47 1.64
N GLU A 493 29.06 12.63 2.36
CA GLU A 493 28.98 11.18 2.28
C GLU A 493 27.56 10.66 2.56
N TRP A 494 26.82 11.26 3.49
CA TRP A 494 25.44 10.84 3.78
C TRP A 494 24.49 11.22 2.64
N LEU A 495 24.69 12.39 2.02
CA LEU A 495 23.89 12.82 0.88
C LEU A 495 24.09 11.90 -0.34
N VAL A 496 25.33 11.48 -0.60
CA VAL A 496 25.65 10.52 -1.67
C VAL A 496 25.09 9.14 -1.36
N GLU A 497 25.33 8.62 -0.15
CA GLU A 497 24.85 7.30 0.28
C GLU A 497 23.31 7.21 0.22
N ALA A 498 22.62 8.27 0.63
CA ALA A 498 21.17 8.38 0.57
C ALA A 498 20.62 8.68 -0.84
N GLY A 499 21.47 8.93 -1.83
CA GLY A 499 21.06 9.14 -3.23
C GLY A 499 20.49 10.52 -3.54
N TYR A 500 20.72 11.53 -2.68
CA TYR A 500 20.32 12.92 -2.96
C TYR A 500 21.23 13.60 -3.98
N CYS A 501 22.43 13.07 -4.18
CA CYS A 501 23.35 13.46 -5.23
C CYS A 501 24.10 12.22 -5.73
N PRO A 502 24.47 12.18 -7.03
CA PRO A 502 25.13 11.01 -7.62
C PRO A 502 26.57 10.82 -7.11
N ASP A 503 27.26 11.89 -6.74
CA ASP A 503 28.59 11.88 -6.17
C ASP A 503 28.91 13.20 -5.44
N VAL A 504 30.02 13.22 -4.70
CA VAL A 504 30.50 14.33 -3.87
C VAL A 504 30.55 15.67 -4.63
N ASN A 505 30.93 15.67 -5.91
CA ASN A 505 31.06 16.90 -6.70
C ASN A 505 29.71 17.52 -7.07
N HIS A 506 28.64 16.72 -7.04
CA HIS A 506 27.29 17.15 -7.33
C HIS A 506 26.49 17.50 -6.06
N CYS A 507 27.07 17.35 -4.87
CA CYS A 507 26.41 17.63 -3.60
C CYS A 507 26.58 19.09 -3.14
N SER A 508 26.23 20.05 -3.99
CA SER A 508 26.33 21.49 -3.66
C SER A 508 24.99 22.20 -3.83
N GLY A 509 24.81 23.32 -3.12
CA GLY A 509 23.56 24.09 -3.12
C GLY A 509 22.52 23.55 -2.14
N LEU A 510 21.27 24.01 -2.27
CA LEU A 510 20.14 23.53 -1.48
C LEU A 510 19.45 22.37 -2.23
N LEU A 511 19.90 21.14 -1.98
CA LEU A 511 19.30 19.96 -2.63
C LEU A 511 17.92 19.66 -2.01
N CYS A 512 16.95 19.28 -2.84
CA CYS A 512 15.58 18.95 -2.41
C CYS A 512 14.96 19.94 -1.39
N GLN A 513 15.34 21.23 -1.45
CA GLN A 513 14.80 22.29 -0.59
C GLN A 513 14.88 22.02 0.93
N GLY A 514 15.76 21.11 1.36
CA GLY A 514 15.91 20.73 2.77
C GLY A 514 14.96 19.63 3.27
N HIS A 515 14.24 18.95 2.37
CA HIS A 515 13.46 17.76 2.69
C HIS A 515 14.38 16.56 2.93
N TYR A 516 14.90 16.46 4.16
CA TYR A 516 15.75 15.39 4.62
C TYR A 516 15.21 14.78 5.90
N SER A 517 15.18 13.45 5.95
CA SER A 517 14.79 12.73 7.15
C SER A 517 15.89 11.78 7.63
N TYR A 518 15.82 11.44 8.91
CA TYR A 518 16.82 10.62 9.60
C TYR A 518 16.17 9.49 10.37
N TRP A 519 16.88 8.37 10.48
CA TRP A 519 16.57 7.27 11.39
C TRP A 519 17.61 7.20 12.50
N VAL A 520 17.15 7.19 13.75
CA VAL A 520 18.01 7.21 14.93
C VAL A 520 17.57 6.13 15.92
N VAL A 521 18.52 5.31 16.38
CA VAL A 521 18.29 4.28 17.39
C VAL A 521 19.18 4.50 18.60
N PHE A 522 18.57 4.62 19.79
CA PHE A 522 19.27 4.57 21.07
C PHE A 522 19.06 3.21 21.74
N GLN A 523 20.12 2.66 22.32
CA GLN A 523 20.07 1.37 23.02
C GLN A 523 20.50 1.50 24.48
N ALA A 524 19.66 1.02 25.40
CA ALA A 524 20.01 0.91 26.82
C ALA A 524 21.20 -0.03 27.04
N GLN A 525 22.13 0.35 27.91
CA GLN A 525 23.35 -0.42 28.23
C GLN A 525 23.22 -1.31 29.47
#